data_AF-A0A5P8WDV8-F1
#
_entry.id   AF-A0A5P8WDV8-F1
#
_cell.length_a   1.000
_cell.length_b   1.000
_cell.length_c   1.000
_cell.angle_alpha   90.00
_cell.angle_beta   90.00
_cell.angle_gamma   90.00
#
_symmetry.space_group_name_H-M   'P 1'
#
loop_
_entity.id
_entity.type
_entity.pdbx_description
1 polymer ?
#
loop_
_entity_poly.entity_id
_entity_poly.type
_entity_poly.pdbx_seq_one_letter_code
_entity_poly.pdbx_strand_id
1 'polypeptide(L)'
;MKLFLRILALLFFITAIVTVIFYIQGKVDNVTLAGTCVAFFGIFLNEAAKLADKEKQVSKFFLEESLSGFNHTVELLRDRNNNRLKWISAARILQQSLYLSKKITEEEHKSILQIETDRYRHQLWEILNPNDKHITAAFFYGVRDTSLDICEAAKESSIPKVGELQSRFSSIHNLSEESLFVIWNFMKFPEDYADPLSQKFSKGQTEELRLHHRPLYDYLEHKRNYQSINGKLFNLSNQIGID
;
A
#
# COMPACT_ATOMS: atom_id res chain seq x y z
N MET A 1 2.54 13.93 22.10
CA MET A 1 2.24 13.09 23.30
C MET A 1 3.42 12.20 23.69
N LYS A 2 3.98 11.36 22.80
CA LYS A 2 5.13 10.46 23.09
C LYS A 2 6.36 11.18 23.71
N LEU A 3 6.71 12.38 23.24
CA LEU A 3 7.83 13.17 23.79
C LEU A 3 7.57 13.66 25.23
N PHE A 4 6.34 14.14 25.51
CA PHE A 4 5.95 14.62 26.82
C PHE A 4 5.94 13.49 27.86
N LEU A 5 5.42 12.31 27.52
CA LEU A 5 5.49 11.12 28.37
C LEU A 5 6.93 10.69 28.66
N ARG A 6 7.83 10.77 27.67
CA ARG A 6 9.26 10.49 27.87
C ARG A 6 9.91 11.49 28.82
N ILE A 7 9.62 12.78 28.67
CA ILE A 7 10.14 13.84 29.56
C ILE A 7 9.60 13.65 30.99
N LEU A 8 8.30 13.35 31.14
CA LEU A 8 7.68 13.12 32.44
C LEU A 8 8.26 11.87 33.13
N ALA A 9 8.44 10.77 32.38
CA ALA A 9 9.07 9.55 32.88
C ALA A 9 10.51 9.81 33.33
N LEU A 10 11.26 10.60 32.57
CA LEU A 10 12.65 10.94 32.87
C LEU A 10 12.75 11.87 34.10
N LEU A 11 11.85 12.84 34.24
CA LEU A 11 11.71 13.65 35.45
C LEU A 11 11.40 12.80 36.67
N PHE A 12 10.46 11.85 36.56
CA PHE A 12 10.10 10.95 37.66
C PHE A 12 11.24 10.00 38.03
N PHE A 13 12.00 9.56 37.04
CA PHE A 13 13.19 8.72 37.25
C PHE A 13 14.30 9.49 37.96
N ILE A 14 14.54 10.75 37.57
CA ILE A 14 15.49 11.64 38.25
C ILE A 14 15.06 11.88 39.70
N THR A 15 13.79 12.20 39.95
CA THR A 15 13.31 12.43 41.32
C THR A 15 13.35 11.17 42.19
N ALA A 16 13.10 9.99 41.61
CA ALA A 16 13.26 8.72 42.30
C ALA A 16 14.73 8.41 42.63
N ILE A 17 15.67 8.65 41.70
CA ILE A 17 17.11 8.48 41.95
C ILE A 17 17.57 9.45 43.04
N VAL A 18 17.16 10.71 42.96
CA VAL A 18 17.53 11.76 43.92
C VAL A 18 17.02 11.40 45.32
N THR A 19 15.78 10.94 45.46
CA THR A 19 15.23 10.52 46.77
C THR A 19 15.95 9.30 47.34
N VAL A 20 16.32 8.32 46.52
CA VAL A 20 17.13 7.17 46.95
C VAL A 20 18.53 7.60 47.41
N ILE A 21 19.20 8.51 46.68
CA ILE A 21 20.50 9.05 47.08
C ILE A 21 20.40 9.79 48.43
N PHE A 22 19.38 10.63 48.61
CA PHE A 22 19.15 11.34 49.88
C PHE A 22 18.85 10.39 51.06
N TYR A 23 18.15 9.27 50.81
CA TYR A 23 17.92 8.23 51.79
C TYR A 23 19.22 7.53 52.22
N ILE A 24 20.07 7.12 51.27
CA ILE A 24 21.37 6.47 51.57
C ILE A 24 22.29 7.41 52.36
N GLN A 25 22.20 8.72 52.14
CA GLN A 25 22.95 9.73 52.90
C GLN A 25 22.41 9.96 54.32
N GLY A 26 21.35 9.27 54.76
CA GLY A 26 20.75 9.43 56.08
C GLY A 26 20.07 10.79 56.29
N LYS A 27 19.76 11.52 55.20
CA LYS A 27 19.10 12.83 55.26
C LYS A 27 17.58 12.75 55.29
N VAL A 28 17.02 11.55 55.10
CA VAL A 28 15.57 11.30 55.05
C VAL A 28 15.27 10.00 55.79
N ASP A 29 14.54 10.08 56.91
CA ASP A 29 14.25 8.90 57.77
C ASP A 29 13.07 8.04 57.27
N ASN A 30 12.36 8.48 56.23
CA ASN A 30 11.07 7.91 55.82
C ASN A 30 11.21 6.93 54.64
N VAL A 31 11.43 5.65 54.96
CA VAL A 31 11.34 4.49 54.03
C VAL A 31 10.03 4.47 53.25
N THR A 32 8.96 4.97 53.86
CA THR A 32 7.62 5.09 53.29
C THR A 32 7.58 5.98 52.05
N LEU A 33 8.30 7.10 52.03
CA LEU A 33 8.28 8.05 50.92
C LEU A 33 8.90 7.45 49.64
N ALA A 34 10.03 6.76 49.79
CA ALA A 34 10.70 6.08 48.68
C ALA A 34 9.83 4.93 48.12
N GLY A 35 9.21 4.13 48.98
CA GLY A 35 8.31 3.06 48.57
C GLY A 35 7.07 3.57 47.82
N THR A 36 6.48 4.67 48.29
CA THR A 36 5.34 5.32 47.61
C THR A 36 5.71 5.85 46.23
N CYS A 37 6.88 6.49 46.06
CA CYS A 37 7.36 6.96 44.75
C CYS A 37 7.56 5.81 43.76
N VAL A 38 8.15 4.68 44.19
CA VAL A 38 8.33 3.50 43.33
C VAL A 38 6.99 2.91 42.91
N ALA A 39 6.01 2.82 43.83
CA ALA A 39 4.67 2.34 43.50
C ALA A 39 3.96 3.23 42.46
N PHE A 40 4.00 4.55 42.63
CA PHE A 40 3.43 5.49 41.66
C PHE A 40 4.13 5.41 40.30
N PHE A 41 5.45 5.27 40.28
CA PHE A 41 6.20 5.09 39.03
C PHE A 41 5.81 3.79 38.33
N GLY A 42 5.66 2.69 39.08
CA GLY A 42 5.19 1.41 38.54
C GLY A 42 3.79 1.50 37.92
N ILE A 43 2.85 2.17 38.60
CA ILE A 43 1.51 2.43 38.06
C ILE A 43 1.60 3.28 36.79
N PHE A 44 2.39 4.34 36.79
CA PHE A 44 2.57 5.21 35.63
C PHE A 44 3.17 4.46 34.43
N LEU A 45 4.21 3.65 34.63
CA LEU A 45 4.80 2.83 33.58
C LEU A 45 3.80 1.81 33.02
N ASN A 46 3.01 1.18 33.89
CA ASN A 46 1.98 0.24 33.47
C ASN A 46 0.91 0.93 32.62
N GLU A 47 0.42 2.11 33.04
CA GLU A 47 -0.56 2.88 32.26
C GLU A 47 0.03 3.38 30.93
N ALA A 48 1.29 3.83 30.93
CA ALA A 48 1.98 4.21 29.70
C ALA A 48 2.14 3.02 28.74
N ALA A 49 2.47 1.84 29.26
CA ALA A 49 2.56 0.61 28.48
C ALA A 49 1.20 0.19 27.91
N LYS A 50 0.13 0.28 28.70
CA LYS A 50 -1.25 0.03 28.22
C LYS A 50 -1.67 0.99 27.13
N LEU A 51 -1.31 2.28 27.25
CA LEU A 51 -1.60 3.26 26.20
C LEU A 51 -0.84 2.96 24.91
N ALA A 52 0.44 2.63 25.00
CA ALA A 52 1.24 2.22 23.84
C ALA A 52 0.71 0.94 23.19
N ASP A 53 0.35 -0.07 23.97
CA ASP A 53 -0.26 -1.29 23.45
C ASP A 53 -1.62 -0.99 22.79
N LYS A 54 -2.45 -0.13 23.40
CA LYS A 54 -3.72 0.30 22.81
C LYS A 54 -3.52 1.02 21.46
N GLU A 55 -2.55 1.93 21.34
CA GLU A 55 -2.22 2.58 20.07
C GLU A 55 -1.84 1.54 19.01
N LYS A 56 -1.01 0.56 19.39
CA LYS A 56 -0.61 -0.54 18.51
C LYS A 56 -1.80 -1.41 18.08
N GLN A 57 -2.69 -1.78 19.01
CA GLN A 57 -3.90 -2.55 18.70
C GLN A 57 -4.84 -1.78 17.77
N VAL A 58 -5.03 -0.48 17.98
CA VAL A 58 -5.85 0.38 17.10
C VAL A 58 -5.24 0.44 15.70
N SER A 59 -3.93 0.63 15.61
CA SER A 59 -3.23 0.61 14.32
C SER A 59 -3.35 -0.75 13.62
N LYS A 60 -3.29 -1.84 14.38
CA LYS A 60 -3.45 -3.21 13.86
C LYS A 60 -4.87 -3.45 13.31
N PHE A 61 -5.89 -3.02 14.06
CA PHE A 61 -7.28 -3.10 13.62
C PHE A 61 -7.49 -2.39 12.27
N PHE A 62 -6.99 -1.16 12.12
CA PHE A 62 -7.11 -0.44 10.84
C PHE A 62 -6.37 -1.13 9.69
N LEU A 63 -5.22 -1.75 9.97
CA LEU A 63 -4.52 -2.58 8.99
C LEU A 63 -5.40 -3.75 8.54
N GLU A 64 -5.88 -4.56 9.47
CA GLU A 64 -6.70 -5.75 9.17
C GLU A 64 -7.96 -5.39 8.37
N GLU A 65 -8.69 -4.34 8.78
CA GLU A 65 -9.89 -3.88 8.08
C GLU A 65 -9.59 -3.33 6.69
N SER A 66 -8.48 -2.58 6.53
CA SER A 66 -8.06 -2.09 5.22
C SER A 66 -7.74 -3.25 4.27
N LEU A 67 -6.94 -4.22 4.74
CA LEU A 67 -6.55 -5.40 3.95
C LEU A 67 -7.76 -6.27 3.60
N SER A 68 -8.68 -6.46 4.55
CA SER A 68 -9.94 -7.17 4.32
C SER A 68 -10.75 -6.55 3.18
N GLY A 69 -10.89 -5.22 3.16
CA GLY A 69 -11.60 -4.54 2.08
C GLY A 69 -10.85 -4.56 0.74
N PHE A 70 -9.51 -4.48 0.73
CA PHE A 70 -8.73 -4.71 -0.51
C PHE A 70 -8.97 -6.11 -1.08
N ASN A 71 -8.92 -7.13 -0.22
CA ASN A 71 -9.21 -8.50 -0.62
C ASN A 71 -10.63 -8.64 -1.17
N HIS A 72 -11.61 -8.03 -0.51
CA HIS A 72 -13.00 -8.09 -0.97
C HIS A 72 -13.20 -7.39 -2.32
N THR A 73 -12.52 -6.26 -2.55
CA THR A 73 -12.49 -5.59 -3.86
C THR A 73 -11.96 -6.53 -4.94
N VAL A 74 -10.84 -7.23 -4.69
CA VAL A 74 -10.30 -8.21 -5.65
C VAL A 74 -11.27 -9.35 -5.89
N GLU A 75 -11.82 -9.96 -4.84
CA GLU A 75 -12.76 -11.09 -4.99
C GLU A 75 -14.03 -10.70 -5.77
N LEU A 76 -14.54 -9.48 -5.60
CA LEU A 76 -15.67 -8.97 -6.38
C LEU A 76 -15.38 -8.86 -7.88
N LEU A 77 -14.12 -8.65 -8.27
CA LEU A 77 -13.69 -8.40 -9.64
C LEU A 77 -12.90 -9.57 -10.25
N ARG A 78 -12.60 -10.61 -9.46
CA ARG A 78 -11.74 -11.74 -9.82
C ARG A 78 -12.24 -12.55 -11.01
N ASP A 79 -13.55 -12.67 -11.15
CA ASP A 79 -14.23 -13.33 -12.27
C ASP A 79 -14.21 -12.50 -13.57
N ARG A 80 -13.56 -11.32 -13.56
CA ARG A 80 -13.54 -10.37 -14.68
C ARG A 80 -14.94 -10.08 -15.20
N ASN A 81 -15.90 -9.94 -14.29
CA ASN A 81 -17.24 -9.54 -14.68
C ASN A 81 -17.26 -8.09 -15.18
N ASN A 82 -18.24 -7.77 -16.02
CA ASN A 82 -18.53 -6.41 -16.48
C ASN A 82 -19.84 -5.86 -15.85
N ASN A 83 -20.11 -6.26 -14.60
CA ASN A 83 -21.33 -5.86 -13.90
C ASN A 83 -21.13 -4.51 -13.21
N ARG A 84 -21.81 -3.48 -13.71
CA ARG A 84 -21.78 -2.10 -13.16
C ARG A 84 -21.94 -2.04 -11.63
N LEU A 85 -22.86 -2.79 -11.05
CA LEU A 85 -23.13 -2.76 -9.60
C LEU A 85 -21.96 -3.35 -8.80
N LYS A 86 -21.38 -4.47 -9.26
CA LYS A 86 -20.19 -5.06 -8.65
C LYS A 86 -19.02 -4.08 -8.70
N TRP A 87 -18.78 -3.43 -9.84
CA TRP A 87 -17.72 -2.44 -10.00
C TRP A 87 -17.88 -1.21 -9.09
N ILE A 88 -19.09 -0.65 -9.01
CA ILE A 88 -19.37 0.46 -8.09
C ILE A 88 -19.15 0.04 -6.63
N SER A 89 -19.60 -1.17 -6.27
CA SER A 89 -19.43 -1.69 -4.91
C SER A 89 -17.95 -1.90 -4.58
N ALA A 90 -17.20 -2.52 -5.50
CA ALA A 90 -15.77 -2.75 -5.37
C ALA A 90 -14.99 -1.43 -5.23
N ALA A 91 -15.33 -0.41 -6.02
CA ALA A 91 -14.73 0.92 -5.93
C ALA A 91 -15.02 1.62 -4.59
N ARG A 92 -16.26 1.56 -4.10
CA ARG A 92 -16.63 2.14 -2.79
C ARG A 92 -15.88 1.46 -1.65
N ILE A 93 -15.80 0.13 -1.67
CA ILE A 93 -15.07 -0.64 -0.66
C ILE A 93 -13.59 -0.26 -0.70
N LEU A 94 -12.99 -0.22 -1.89
CA LEU A 94 -11.59 0.17 -2.07
C LEU A 94 -11.32 1.58 -1.53
N GLN A 95 -12.18 2.54 -1.85
CA GLN A 95 -12.04 3.91 -1.37
C GLN A 95 -12.16 4.01 0.16
N GLN A 96 -13.06 3.25 0.77
CA GLN A 96 -13.19 3.19 2.22
C GLN A 96 -11.97 2.53 2.87
N SER A 97 -11.46 1.44 2.30
CA SER A 97 -10.22 0.78 2.75
C SER A 97 -9.03 1.73 2.68
N LEU A 98 -8.88 2.47 1.58
CA LEU A 98 -7.86 3.52 1.44
C LEU A 98 -8.01 4.64 2.48
N TYR A 99 -9.23 4.96 2.90
CA TYR A 99 -9.46 5.90 3.98
C TYR A 99 -9.05 5.32 5.34
N LEU A 100 -9.33 4.04 5.61
CA LEU A 100 -8.91 3.36 6.84
C LEU A 100 -7.39 3.19 6.91
N SER A 101 -6.73 2.90 5.79
CA SER A 101 -5.28 2.71 5.74
C SER A 101 -4.50 3.96 6.19
N LYS A 102 -5.05 5.15 5.93
CA LYS A 102 -4.48 6.44 6.40
C LYS A 102 -4.49 6.59 7.92
N LYS A 103 -5.24 5.77 8.66
CA LYS A 103 -5.32 5.79 10.13
C LYS A 103 -4.30 4.88 10.81
N ILE A 104 -3.51 4.13 10.03
CA ILE A 104 -2.45 3.25 10.54
C ILE A 104 -1.26 4.11 10.97
N THR A 105 -0.88 3.99 12.24
CA THR A 105 0.15 4.85 12.86
C THR A 105 1.48 4.17 13.09
N GLU A 106 1.48 2.86 13.36
CA GLU A 106 2.70 2.11 13.66
C GLU A 106 3.47 1.77 12.39
N GLU A 107 4.79 1.96 12.41
CA GLU A 107 5.66 1.85 11.21
C GLU A 107 5.76 0.42 10.68
N GLU A 108 5.75 -0.57 11.57
CA GLU A 108 5.73 -1.99 11.19
C GLU A 108 4.44 -2.33 10.43
N HIS A 109 3.30 -1.78 10.87
CA HIS A 109 2.02 -1.98 10.20
C HIS A 109 1.95 -1.26 8.85
N LYS A 110 2.55 -0.06 8.73
CA LYS A 110 2.68 0.64 7.44
C LYS A 110 3.53 -0.14 6.45
N SER A 111 4.61 -0.75 6.92
CA SER A 111 5.49 -1.58 6.09
C SER A 111 4.73 -2.81 5.55
N ILE A 112 3.94 -3.47 6.40
CA ILE A 112 3.07 -4.58 5.99
C ILE A 112 2.02 -4.09 4.97
N LEU A 113 1.36 -2.96 5.26
CA LEU A 113 0.39 -2.35 4.34
C LEU A 113 1.00 -2.11 2.96
N GLN A 114 2.24 -1.60 2.88
CA GLN A 114 2.90 -1.32 1.60
C GLN A 114 3.08 -2.59 0.76
N ILE A 115 3.65 -3.65 1.35
CA ILE A 115 3.86 -4.95 0.69
C ILE A 115 2.52 -5.49 0.17
N GLU A 116 1.50 -5.46 1.01
CA GLU A 116 0.17 -5.96 0.70
C GLU A 116 -0.52 -5.12 -0.38
N THR A 117 -0.39 -3.80 -0.33
CA THR A 117 -0.92 -2.89 -1.35
C THR A 117 -0.31 -3.22 -2.71
N ASP A 118 1.00 -3.45 -2.80
CA ASP A 118 1.67 -3.82 -4.04
C ASP A 118 1.16 -5.17 -4.59
N ARG A 119 0.89 -6.14 -3.71
CA ARG A 119 0.23 -7.40 -4.09
C ARG A 119 -1.15 -7.16 -4.70
N TYR A 120 -2.01 -6.38 -4.04
CA TYR A 120 -3.36 -6.10 -4.52
C TYR A 120 -3.37 -5.25 -5.80
N ARG A 121 -2.42 -4.32 -5.96
CA ARG A 121 -2.21 -3.57 -7.21
C ARG A 121 -1.98 -4.52 -8.37
N HIS A 122 -1.06 -5.47 -8.20
CA HIS A 122 -0.76 -6.46 -9.22
C HIS A 122 -1.98 -7.33 -9.55
N GLN A 123 -2.70 -7.81 -8.53
CA GLN A 123 -3.92 -8.61 -8.75
C GLN A 123 -5.00 -7.85 -9.53
N LEU A 124 -5.22 -6.57 -9.22
CA LEU A 124 -6.16 -5.73 -9.97
C LEU A 124 -5.66 -5.44 -11.39
N TRP A 125 -4.35 -5.27 -11.58
CA TRP A 125 -3.75 -5.12 -12.89
C TRP A 125 -3.97 -6.35 -13.77
N GLU A 126 -3.83 -7.56 -13.22
CA GLU A 126 -4.11 -8.82 -13.93
C GLU A 126 -5.59 -8.98 -14.33
N ILE A 127 -6.50 -8.37 -13.57
CA ILE A 127 -7.93 -8.32 -13.91
C ILE A 127 -8.17 -7.39 -15.11
N LEU A 128 -7.50 -6.24 -15.14
CA LEU A 128 -7.63 -5.21 -16.18
C LEU A 128 -6.46 -5.21 -17.18
N ASN A 129 -5.81 -6.35 -17.39
CA ASN A 129 -4.60 -6.44 -18.19
C ASN A 129 -4.89 -5.99 -19.64
N PRO A 130 -4.27 -4.91 -20.14
CA PRO A 130 -4.57 -4.38 -21.47
C PRO A 130 -4.12 -5.30 -22.61
N ASN A 131 -3.27 -6.29 -22.32
CA ASN A 131 -2.84 -7.29 -23.30
C ASN A 131 -3.81 -8.49 -23.36
N ASP A 132 -4.81 -8.54 -22.48
CA ASP A 132 -5.82 -9.58 -22.50
C ASP A 132 -6.88 -9.29 -23.57
N LYS A 133 -7.17 -10.29 -24.40
CA LYS A 133 -8.14 -10.19 -25.49
C LYS A 133 -9.58 -9.98 -25.01
N HIS A 134 -9.88 -10.28 -23.75
CA HIS A 134 -11.21 -10.09 -23.18
C HIS A 134 -11.45 -8.64 -22.68
N ILE A 135 -10.38 -7.92 -22.35
CA ILE A 135 -10.47 -6.54 -21.84
C ILE A 135 -10.45 -5.57 -23.02
N THR A 136 -11.59 -5.48 -23.70
CA THR A 136 -11.79 -4.60 -24.87
C THR A 136 -12.60 -3.36 -24.50
N ALA A 137 -12.78 -2.41 -25.44
CA ALA A 137 -13.69 -1.29 -25.21
C ALA A 137 -15.12 -1.76 -24.87
N ALA A 138 -15.58 -2.84 -25.52
CA ALA A 138 -16.89 -3.44 -25.28
C ALA A 138 -17.06 -3.96 -23.84
N PHE A 139 -15.99 -4.48 -23.23
CA PHE A 139 -16.01 -4.89 -21.82
C PHE A 139 -16.55 -3.78 -20.90
N PHE A 140 -16.06 -2.55 -21.08
CA PHE A 140 -16.45 -1.39 -20.26
C PHE A 140 -17.89 -0.93 -20.52
N TYR A 141 -18.47 -1.30 -21.66
CA TYR A 141 -19.89 -1.08 -21.95
C TYR A 141 -20.82 -2.11 -21.28
N GLY A 142 -20.30 -3.10 -20.57
CA GLY A 142 -21.12 -4.07 -19.85
C GLY A 142 -21.85 -5.07 -20.75
N VAL A 143 -21.42 -5.18 -22.02
CA VAL A 143 -22.00 -6.09 -23.02
C VAL A 143 -21.38 -7.48 -22.92
N ARG A 144 -22.16 -8.53 -23.22
CA ARG A 144 -21.68 -9.92 -23.07
C ARG A 144 -20.64 -10.28 -24.13
N ASP A 145 -20.83 -9.80 -25.34
CA ASP A 145 -19.89 -10.01 -26.43
C ASP A 145 -18.80 -8.92 -26.41
N THR A 146 -17.60 -9.32 -26.01
CA THR A 146 -16.43 -8.44 -25.94
C THR A 146 -15.74 -8.24 -27.28
N SER A 147 -16.16 -8.95 -28.33
CA SER A 147 -15.61 -8.81 -29.68
C SER A 147 -16.24 -7.69 -30.50
N LEU A 148 -17.34 -7.11 -30.01
CA LEU A 148 -18.04 -6.01 -30.68
C LEU A 148 -17.15 -4.77 -30.82
N ASP A 149 -17.36 -4.03 -31.91
CA ASP A 149 -16.82 -2.69 -32.05
C ASP A 149 -17.38 -1.75 -30.97
N ILE A 150 -16.63 -0.70 -30.64
CA ILE A 150 -17.01 0.27 -29.61
C ILE A 150 -18.39 0.89 -29.88
N CYS A 151 -18.75 1.16 -31.14
CA CYS A 151 -20.04 1.77 -31.47
C CYS A 151 -21.19 0.78 -31.30
N GLU A 152 -20.97 -0.49 -31.60
CA GLU A 152 -21.97 -1.56 -31.45
C GLU A 152 -22.19 -1.89 -29.97
N ALA A 153 -21.11 -1.99 -29.21
CA ALA A 153 -21.18 -2.18 -27.76
C ALA A 153 -21.91 -1.03 -27.07
N ALA A 154 -21.67 0.21 -27.48
CA ALA A 154 -22.38 1.38 -26.97
C ALA A 154 -23.89 1.30 -27.25
N LYS A 155 -24.28 0.91 -28.47
CA LYS A 155 -25.70 0.70 -28.84
C LYS A 155 -26.32 -0.39 -27.98
N GLU A 156 -25.68 -1.57 -27.88
CA GLU A 156 -26.21 -2.70 -27.10
C GLU A 156 -26.34 -2.34 -25.62
N SER A 157 -25.37 -1.62 -25.05
CA SER A 157 -25.41 -1.19 -23.64
C SER A 157 -26.57 -0.28 -23.29
N SER A 158 -27.19 0.35 -24.29
CA SER A 158 -28.34 1.25 -24.12
C SER A 158 -29.69 0.55 -24.24
N ILE A 159 -29.71 -0.72 -24.70
CA ILE A 159 -30.93 -1.49 -24.88
C ILE A 159 -31.46 -1.90 -23.50
N PRO A 160 -32.72 -1.57 -23.15
CA PRO A 160 -33.32 -2.00 -21.89
C PRO A 160 -33.39 -3.52 -21.78
N LYS A 161 -33.06 -4.07 -20.60
CA LYS A 161 -33.23 -5.51 -20.37
C LYS A 161 -34.71 -5.85 -20.22
N VAL A 162 -35.10 -7.03 -20.68
CA VAL A 162 -36.47 -7.54 -20.59
C VAL A 162 -36.91 -7.55 -19.11
N GLY A 163 -37.94 -6.76 -18.79
CA GLY A 163 -38.48 -6.61 -17.43
C GLY A 163 -38.05 -5.35 -16.68
N GLU A 164 -37.16 -4.51 -17.24
CA GLU A 164 -36.86 -3.20 -16.67
C GLU A 164 -37.99 -2.19 -16.97
N LEU A 165 -38.40 -1.41 -15.97
CA LEU A 165 -39.32 -0.28 -16.19
C LEU A 165 -38.66 0.69 -17.17
N GLN A 166 -39.36 1.06 -18.24
CA GLN A 166 -38.98 2.14 -19.15
C GLN A 166 -39.04 3.49 -18.41
N SER A 167 -38.09 3.71 -17.51
CA SER A 167 -37.80 5.00 -16.91
C SER A 167 -37.07 5.86 -17.95
N ARG A 168 -37.41 7.15 -18.00
CA ARG A 168 -36.76 8.16 -18.87
C ARG A 168 -35.26 8.36 -18.56
N PHE A 169 -34.76 7.75 -17.49
CA PHE A 169 -33.36 7.73 -17.09
C PHE A 169 -32.81 6.30 -17.16
N SER A 170 -32.50 5.91 -18.39
CA SER A 170 -31.27 5.23 -18.77
C SER A 170 -31.03 3.82 -18.17
N SER A 171 -31.31 2.80 -18.97
CA SER A 171 -30.77 1.43 -18.89
C SER A 171 -29.25 1.43 -19.14
N ILE A 172 -28.50 2.23 -18.39
CA ILE A 172 -27.06 2.38 -18.54
C ILE A 172 -26.39 1.15 -17.91
N HIS A 173 -26.02 0.21 -18.77
CA HIS A 173 -25.35 -1.02 -18.37
C HIS A 173 -23.82 -0.90 -18.36
N ASN A 174 -23.28 0.16 -18.94
CA ASN A 174 -21.84 0.40 -18.93
C ASN A 174 -21.28 0.58 -17.51
N LEU A 175 -19.99 0.29 -17.36
CA LEU A 175 -19.29 0.52 -16.10
C LEU A 175 -19.22 2.02 -15.82
N SER A 176 -19.34 2.40 -14.54
CA SER A 176 -19.24 3.79 -14.12
C SER A 176 -17.80 4.27 -14.26
N GLU A 177 -17.61 5.42 -14.88
CA GLU A 177 -16.30 6.04 -15.04
C GLU A 177 -15.62 6.28 -13.69
N GLU A 178 -16.38 6.71 -12.69
CA GLU A 178 -15.89 6.94 -11.33
C GLU A 178 -15.41 5.64 -10.68
N SER A 179 -16.14 4.54 -10.88
CA SER A 179 -15.73 3.24 -10.38
C SER A 179 -14.44 2.76 -11.06
N LEU A 180 -14.32 2.94 -12.38
CA LEU A 180 -13.12 2.61 -13.14
C LEU A 180 -11.93 3.45 -12.69
N PHE A 181 -12.13 4.76 -12.51
CA PHE A 181 -11.10 5.68 -12.05
C PHE A 181 -10.52 5.26 -10.69
N VAL A 182 -11.36 4.90 -9.72
CA VAL A 182 -10.89 4.47 -8.39
C VAL A 182 -10.03 3.21 -8.49
N ILE A 183 -10.48 2.20 -9.24
CA ILE A 183 -9.71 0.96 -9.43
C ILE A 183 -8.39 1.26 -10.17
N TRP A 184 -8.46 1.99 -11.28
CA TRP A 184 -7.30 2.35 -12.09
C TRP A 184 -6.27 3.18 -11.33
N ASN A 185 -6.73 4.17 -10.55
CA ASN A 185 -5.85 5.01 -9.76
C ASN A 185 -5.15 4.21 -8.65
N PHE A 186 -5.81 3.21 -8.07
CA PHE A 186 -5.18 2.33 -7.09
C PHE A 186 -4.08 1.47 -7.70
N MET A 187 -4.30 0.92 -8.91
CA MET A 187 -3.32 0.09 -9.62
C MET A 187 -2.02 0.83 -9.94
N LYS A 188 -2.07 2.17 -10.03
CA LYS A 188 -0.89 2.98 -10.26
C LYS A 188 -0.06 3.13 -9.00
N PHE A 189 1.26 3.21 -9.20
CA PHE A 189 2.15 3.72 -8.17
C PHE A 189 1.90 5.22 -7.98
N PRO A 190 1.78 5.70 -6.74
CA PRO A 190 1.76 7.14 -6.43
C PRO A 190 2.99 7.84 -6.99
N GLU A 191 2.86 9.11 -7.37
CA GLU A 191 3.99 9.90 -7.88
C GLU A 191 5.10 10.08 -6.84
N ASP A 192 4.74 10.05 -5.55
CA ASP A 192 5.64 10.13 -4.40
C ASP A 192 6.13 8.75 -3.90
N TYR A 193 5.85 7.66 -4.63
CA TYR A 193 6.28 6.32 -4.25
C TYR A 193 7.80 6.17 -4.33
N ALA A 194 8.44 5.97 -3.18
CA ALA A 194 9.85 5.63 -3.10
C ALA A 194 10.05 4.14 -3.43
N ASP A 195 10.51 3.86 -4.65
CA ASP A 195 10.78 2.49 -5.11
C ASP A 195 11.87 1.82 -4.24
N PRO A 196 11.54 0.73 -3.52
CA PRO A 196 12.51 0.02 -2.69
C PRO A 196 13.62 -0.65 -3.52
N LEU A 197 13.44 -0.83 -4.83
CA LEU A 197 14.40 -1.43 -5.76
C LEU A 197 15.33 -0.41 -6.42
N SER A 198 15.44 0.80 -5.87
CA SER A 198 16.31 1.87 -6.39
C SER A 198 17.81 1.59 -6.28
N GLN A 199 18.23 0.59 -5.50
CA GLN A 199 19.63 0.22 -5.34
C GLN A 199 20.20 -0.40 -6.63
N LYS A 200 21.40 0.05 -7.01
CA LYS A 200 22.15 -0.46 -8.16
C LYS A 200 23.40 -1.19 -7.69
N PHE A 201 23.84 -2.19 -8.46
CA PHE A 201 25.13 -2.84 -8.23
C PHE A 201 26.26 -1.81 -8.25
N SER A 202 27.04 -1.77 -7.17
CA SER A 202 28.29 -0.99 -7.13
C SER A 202 29.33 -1.56 -8.10
N LYS A 203 30.38 -0.77 -8.39
CA LYS A 203 31.51 -1.24 -9.22
C LYS A 203 32.17 -2.47 -8.59
N GLY A 204 32.41 -2.46 -7.27
CA GLY A 204 33.01 -3.58 -6.54
C GLY A 204 32.17 -4.85 -6.63
N GLN A 205 30.87 -4.76 -6.38
CA GLN A 205 29.95 -5.90 -6.52
C GLN A 205 29.88 -6.42 -7.97
N THR A 206 29.95 -5.53 -8.97
CA THR A 206 29.99 -5.96 -10.37
C THR A 206 31.24 -6.80 -10.65
N GLU A 207 32.40 -6.40 -10.15
CA GLU A 207 33.64 -7.17 -10.32
C GLU A 207 33.61 -8.52 -9.60
N GLU A 208 32.98 -8.57 -8.42
CA GLU A 208 32.74 -9.83 -7.71
C GLU A 208 31.87 -10.79 -8.52
N LEU A 209 30.81 -10.28 -9.16
CA LEU A 209 29.95 -11.07 -10.06
C LEU A 209 30.71 -11.65 -11.25
N ARG A 210 31.75 -10.96 -11.75
CA ARG A 210 32.57 -11.47 -12.86
C ARG A 210 33.24 -12.80 -12.51
N LEU A 211 33.63 -12.97 -11.24
CA LEU A 211 34.32 -14.14 -10.72
C LEU A 211 33.34 -15.23 -10.26
N HIS A 212 32.26 -14.84 -9.58
CA HIS A 212 31.37 -15.79 -8.89
C HIS A 212 30.04 -16.05 -9.61
N HIS A 213 29.60 -15.16 -10.50
CA HIS A 213 28.30 -15.27 -11.17
C HIS A 213 28.33 -14.67 -12.59
N ARG A 214 29.17 -15.24 -13.44
CA ARG A 214 29.48 -14.75 -14.80
C ARG A 214 28.25 -14.40 -15.66
N PRO A 215 27.16 -15.20 -15.71
CA PRO A 215 25.99 -14.85 -16.53
C PRO A 215 25.30 -13.54 -16.13
N LEU A 216 25.29 -13.22 -14.83
CA LEU A 216 24.68 -11.96 -14.35
C LEU A 216 25.59 -10.79 -14.67
N TYR A 217 26.91 -10.97 -14.55
CA TYR A 217 27.89 -9.98 -15.00
C TYR A 217 27.73 -9.67 -16.49
N ASP A 218 27.72 -10.69 -17.35
CA ASP A 218 27.59 -10.52 -18.80
C ASP A 218 26.27 -9.81 -19.17
N TYR A 219 25.17 -10.14 -18.48
CA TYR A 219 23.89 -9.43 -18.63
C TYR A 219 24.00 -7.94 -18.24
N LEU A 220 24.60 -7.63 -17.09
CA LEU A 220 24.74 -6.26 -16.60
C LEU A 220 25.67 -5.44 -17.51
N GLU A 221 26.77 -6.02 -17.98
CA GLU A 221 27.69 -5.41 -18.93
C GLU A 221 26.99 -5.15 -20.27
N HIS A 222 26.29 -6.15 -20.80
CA HIS A 222 25.49 -6.00 -22.03
C HIS A 222 24.44 -4.89 -21.87
N LYS A 223 23.68 -4.87 -20.77
CA LYS A 223 22.65 -3.86 -20.51
C LYS A 223 23.21 -2.44 -20.35
N ARG A 224 24.46 -2.30 -19.88
CA ARG A 224 25.14 -0.99 -19.75
C ARG A 224 25.63 -0.46 -21.09
N ASN A 225 25.99 -1.34 -22.02
CA ASN A 225 26.59 -0.98 -23.30
C ASN A 225 25.56 -0.97 -24.44
N TYR A 226 24.46 -1.70 -24.31
CA TYR A 226 23.48 -1.90 -25.37
C TYR A 226 22.06 -1.63 -24.89
N GLN A 227 21.28 -0.99 -25.75
CA GLN A 227 19.83 -0.88 -25.62
C GLN A 227 19.17 -1.69 -26.74
N SER A 228 18.18 -2.51 -26.40
CA SER A 228 17.37 -3.23 -27.39
C SER A 228 16.04 -2.50 -27.59
N ILE A 229 15.75 -2.11 -28.83
CA ILE A 229 14.49 -1.46 -29.20
C ILE A 229 13.96 -2.15 -30.46
N ASN A 230 12.72 -2.65 -30.41
CA ASN A 230 12.06 -3.35 -31.53
C ASN A 230 12.91 -4.48 -32.15
N GLY A 231 13.59 -5.26 -31.31
CA GLY A 231 14.43 -6.38 -31.74
C GLY A 231 15.78 -5.98 -32.35
N LYS A 232 16.14 -4.69 -32.35
CA LYS A 232 17.45 -4.19 -32.81
C LYS A 232 18.29 -3.74 -31.62
N LEU A 233 19.59 -4.03 -31.67
CA LEU A 233 20.56 -3.61 -30.65
C LEU A 233 21.26 -2.31 -31.06
N PHE A 234 21.30 -1.36 -30.13
CA PHE A 234 21.94 -0.06 -30.27
C PHE A 234 23.06 0.07 -29.23
N ASN A 235 24.27 0.41 -29.67
CA ASN A 235 25.40 0.62 -28.77
C ASN A 235 25.34 2.03 -28.17
N LEU A 236 25.26 2.11 -26.85
CA LEU A 236 25.18 3.36 -26.08
C LEU A 236 26.50 4.15 -26.08
N SER A 237 27.65 3.48 -26.27
CA SER A 237 28.96 4.13 -26.33
C SER A 237 29.21 4.95 -27.60
N ASN A 238 28.45 4.70 -28.68
CA ASN A 238 28.59 5.41 -29.95
C ASN A 238 27.73 6.69 -30.05
N GLN A 239 26.94 7.03 -29.03
CA GLN A 239 26.13 8.26 -28.99
C GLN A 239 26.76 9.40 -28.20
N ILE A 240 27.96 9.22 -27.64
CA ILE A 240 28.81 10.30 -27.11
C ILE A 240 29.72 10.79 -28.25
N GLY A 241 29.09 11.26 -29.32
CA GLY A 241 29.74 12.06 -30.37
C GLY A 241 29.38 13.51 -30.13
N ILE A 242 30.33 14.22 -29.51
CA ILE A 242 30.57 15.68 -29.52
C ILE A 242 29.47 16.54 -30.16
N ASP A 243 28.82 17.39 -29.35
CA ASP A 243 28.72 18.83 -29.64
C ASP A 243 29.52 19.57 -28.57
#